data_AF-A0A3N9WH75-F1
#
_entry.id   AF-A0A3N9WH75-F1
#
_cell.length_a   1.000
_cell.length_b   1.000
_cell.length_c   1.000
_cell.angle_alpha   90.00
_cell.angle_beta   90.00
_cell.angle_gamma   90.00
#
_symmetry.space_group_name_H-M   'P 1'
#
loop_
_entity.id
_entity.type
_entity.pdbx_description
1 polymer ?
#
loop_
_entity_poly.entity_id
_entity_poly.type
_entity_poly.pdbx_seq_one_letter_code
_entity_poly.pdbx_strand_id
1 'polypeptide(L)'
;MAGTLAVAVLSACAGGRLEMEPVGGWREPVNIFAAVIAGPGERKSPVHRAMTAPLFAAQSTLGEAMRPRIAEAAALRDIADGWGVLHLTGSTVAVGRDWGDGSDTAEERGLKHRAKAATRDVPVPPPLVRLLDHHVKEYPPGSNGKLFVTRRGPGGRYVPTAGQPIPNNTYGKAWRDARAKVLTPAQQRSPLARRPYDLRHAAVSLWLNAGVPATQVAEWAGHSMHVLMRVYAKCIYGQEEAARKRIEAALRGDYV
;
A
#
# COMPACT_ATOMS: atom_id res chain seq x y z
N MET A 1 -31.36 42.16 6.53
CA MET A 1 -31.22 40.88 5.79
C MET A 1 -30.13 40.92 4.72
N ALA A 2 -30.26 41.73 3.65
CA ALA A 2 -29.32 41.72 2.52
C ALA A 2 -27.86 42.02 2.92
N GLY A 3 -27.63 43.05 3.74
CA GLY A 3 -26.28 43.38 4.22
C GLY A 3 -25.64 42.26 5.03
N THR A 4 -26.38 41.66 5.97
CA THR A 4 -25.92 40.53 6.78
C THR A 4 -25.54 39.32 5.91
N LEU A 5 -26.35 39.01 4.89
CA LEU A 5 -26.07 37.91 3.98
C LEU A 5 -24.90 38.22 3.04
N ALA A 6 -24.74 39.46 2.60
CA ALA A 6 -23.60 39.88 1.78
C ALA A 6 -22.28 39.70 2.55
N VAL A 7 -22.24 40.05 3.85
CA VAL A 7 -21.07 39.81 4.71
C VAL A 7 -20.77 38.31 4.85
N ALA A 8 -21.79 37.46 5.01
CA ALA A 8 -21.61 36.02 5.07
C ALA A 8 -21.06 35.43 3.75
N VAL A 9 -21.56 35.89 2.60
CA VAL A 9 -21.06 35.46 1.27
C VAL A 9 -19.62 35.94 1.05
N LEU A 10 -19.31 37.19 1.38
CA LEU A 10 -17.95 37.72 1.28
C LEU A 10 -16.98 36.97 2.20
N SER A 11 -17.40 36.63 3.41
CA SER A 11 -16.61 35.81 4.33
C SER A 11 -16.37 34.41 3.76
N ALA A 12 -17.38 33.76 3.18
CA ALA A 12 -17.19 32.47 2.51
C ALA A 12 -16.18 32.54 1.35
N CYS A 13 -16.16 33.65 0.60
CA CYS A 13 -15.17 33.89 -0.46
C CYS A 13 -13.75 34.14 0.09
N ALA A 14 -13.62 34.70 1.29
CA ALA A 14 -12.36 35.04 1.94
C ALA A 14 -11.82 33.96 2.89
N GLY A 15 -12.62 32.94 3.19
CA GLY A 15 -12.27 31.84 4.09
C GLY A 15 -10.92 31.22 3.74
N GLY A 16 -10.02 31.12 4.72
CA GLY A 16 -8.67 30.58 4.56
C GLY A 16 -7.68 31.48 3.79
N ARG A 17 -8.08 32.68 3.37
CA ARG A 17 -7.20 33.66 2.69
C ARG A 17 -6.92 34.91 3.53
N LEU A 18 -7.80 35.19 4.49
CA LEU A 18 -7.67 36.31 5.41
C LEU A 18 -7.68 35.79 6.84
N GLU A 19 -6.73 36.28 7.63
CA GLU A 19 -6.71 36.15 9.09
C GLU A 19 -6.99 37.53 9.69
N MET A 20 -7.74 37.55 10.79
CA MET A 20 -7.99 38.74 11.58
C MET A 20 -7.35 38.59 12.96
N GLU A 21 -6.92 39.70 13.55
CA GLU A 21 -6.40 39.78 14.92
C GLU A 21 -7.28 40.75 15.72
N PRO A 22 -8.46 40.31 16.21
CA PRO A 22 -9.40 41.21 16.89
C PRO A 22 -8.86 41.75 18.21
N VAL A 23 -8.02 40.95 18.88
CA VAL A 23 -7.28 41.30 20.10
C VAL A 23 -5.82 40.90 19.89
N GLY A 24 -4.89 41.74 20.36
CA GLY A 24 -3.46 41.48 20.22
C GLY A 24 -3.06 40.08 20.70
N GLY A 25 -2.45 39.30 19.82
CA GLY A 25 -2.02 37.92 20.06
C GLY A 25 -3.04 36.83 19.70
N TRP A 26 -4.27 37.18 19.30
CA TRP A 26 -5.29 36.21 18.90
C TRP A 26 -5.62 36.33 17.40
N ARG A 27 -5.06 35.43 16.59
CA ARG A 27 -5.29 35.35 15.14
C ARG A 27 -6.23 34.20 14.80
N GLU A 28 -7.21 34.46 13.96
CA GLU A 28 -8.10 33.43 13.43
C GLU A 28 -8.52 33.70 11.97
N PRO A 29 -8.90 32.66 11.21
CA PRO A 29 -9.45 32.82 9.87
C PRO A 29 -10.78 33.58 9.90
N VAL A 30 -10.99 34.48 8.92
CA VAL A 30 -12.23 35.26 8.80
C VAL A 30 -13.40 34.39 8.32
N ASN A 31 -14.08 33.72 9.26
CA ASN A 31 -15.30 32.94 9.00
C ASN A 31 -16.47 33.52 9.80
N ILE A 32 -17.36 34.24 9.13
CA ILE A 32 -18.55 34.86 9.71
C ILE A 32 -19.75 33.96 9.43
N PHE A 33 -20.32 33.41 10.50
CA PHE A 33 -21.58 32.68 10.44
C PHE A 33 -22.73 33.62 10.81
N ALA A 34 -23.67 33.81 9.89
CA ALA A 34 -24.79 34.71 10.10
C ALA A 34 -26.13 33.96 10.05
N ALA A 35 -26.94 34.13 11.09
CA ALA A 35 -28.34 33.72 11.10
C ALA A 35 -29.21 34.93 10.76
N VAL A 36 -29.97 34.85 9.66
CA VAL A 36 -30.83 35.96 9.22
C VAL A 36 -32.30 35.60 9.47
N ILE A 37 -32.94 36.29 10.41
CA ILE A 37 -34.35 36.12 10.75
C ILE A 37 -35.17 37.12 9.92
N ALA A 38 -36.27 36.65 9.33
CA ALA A 38 -37.15 37.47 8.49
C ALA A 38 -38.57 36.94 8.45
N GLY A 39 -39.53 37.86 8.52
CA GLY A 39 -40.97 37.58 8.49
C GLY A 39 -41.45 36.98 7.16
N PRO A 40 -42.68 36.45 7.10
CA PRO A 40 -43.35 36.15 5.84
C PRO A 40 -43.48 37.41 4.97
N GLY A 41 -43.26 37.30 3.66
CA GLY A 41 -43.39 38.43 2.72
C GLY A 41 -42.15 39.32 2.54
N GLU A 42 -41.11 39.20 3.38
CA GLU A 42 -39.92 40.08 3.36
C GLU A 42 -38.88 39.74 2.27
N ARG A 43 -39.28 39.05 1.19
CA ARG A 43 -38.42 38.69 0.05
C ARG A 43 -37.13 37.94 0.41
N LYS A 44 -37.14 37.17 1.51
CA LYS A 44 -36.00 36.36 1.97
C LYS A 44 -35.42 35.41 0.93
N SER A 45 -36.26 34.65 0.26
CA SER A 45 -35.81 33.66 -0.73
C SER A 45 -35.20 34.31 -1.99
N PRO A 46 -35.81 35.36 -2.58
CA PRO A 46 -35.19 36.14 -3.66
C PRO A 46 -33.83 36.73 -3.29
N VAL A 47 -33.72 37.38 -2.12
CA VAL A 47 -32.46 37.99 -1.65
C VAL A 47 -31.41 36.91 -1.39
N HIS A 48 -31.80 35.80 -0.76
CA HIS A 48 -30.88 34.70 -0.51
C HIS A 48 -30.32 34.10 -1.78
N ARG A 49 -31.18 33.81 -2.76
CA ARG A 49 -30.78 33.30 -4.07
C ARG A 49 -29.86 34.28 -4.80
N ALA A 50 -30.21 35.57 -4.84
CA ALA A 50 -29.40 36.57 -5.53
C ALA A 50 -27.99 36.69 -4.93
N MET A 51 -27.87 36.69 -3.60
CA MET A 51 -26.59 36.82 -2.92
C MET A 51 -25.73 35.55 -3.01
N THR A 52 -26.33 34.36 -3.00
CA THR A 52 -25.58 33.08 -3.00
C THR A 52 -25.34 32.50 -4.39
N ALA A 53 -26.10 32.93 -5.42
CA ALA A 53 -25.96 32.42 -6.77
C ALA A 53 -24.53 32.52 -7.34
N PRO A 54 -23.78 33.63 -7.16
CA PRO A 54 -22.40 33.70 -7.64
C PRO A 54 -21.48 32.68 -6.96
N LEU A 55 -21.68 32.42 -5.67
CA LEU A 55 -20.90 31.42 -4.91
C LEU A 55 -21.17 30.01 -5.45
N PHE A 56 -22.43 29.65 -5.65
CA PHE A 56 -22.79 28.34 -6.21
C PHE A 56 -22.36 28.19 -7.67
N ALA A 57 -22.43 29.26 -8.46
CA ALA A 57 -21.92 29.26 -9.83
C ALA A 57 -20.40 29.04 -9.84
N ALA A 58 -19.65 29.73 -8.98
CA ALA A 58 -18.22 29.52 -8.82
C ALA A 58 -17.90 28.09 -8.34
N GLN A 59 -18.64 27.58 -7.36
CA GLN A 59 -18.50 26.20 -6.88
C GLN A 59 -18.73 25.19 -8.01
N SER A 60 -19.77 25.38 -8.83
CA SER A 60 -20.06 24.51 -9.96
C SER A 60 -18.93 24.53 -10.98
N THR A 61 -18.44 25.72 -11.35
CA THR A 61 -17.31 25.88 -12.29
C THR A 61 -16.04 25.25 -11.77
N LEU A 62 -15.71 25.44 -10.49
CA LEU A 62 -14.54 24.84 -9.85
C LEU A 62 -14.68 23.32 -9.74
N GLY A 63 -15.89 22.84 -9.40
CA GLY A 63 -16.20 21.41 -9.35
C GLY A 63 -16.05 20.74 -10.72
N GLU A 64 -16.54 21.39 -11.78
CA GLU A 64 -16.38 20.94 -13.17
C GLU A 64 -14.91 20.88 -13.58
N ALA A 65 -14.14 21.93 -13.30
CA ALA A 65 -12.70 21.98 -13.58
C ALA A 65 -11.90 20.91 -12.81
N MET A 66 -12.33 20.55 -11.60
CA MET A 66 -11.69 19.53 -10.77
C MET A 66 -12.11 18.09 -11.08
N ARG A 67 -13.27 17.90 -11.71
CA ARG A 67 -13.83 16.59 -12.05
C ARG A 67 -12.84 15.63 -12.75
N PRO A 68 -12.07 16.02 -13.78
CA PRO A 68 -11.11 15.11 -14.40
C PRO A 68 -10.01 14.67 -13.45
N ARG A 69 -9.51 15.57 -12.58
CA ARG A 69 -8.48 15.24 -11.58
C ARG A 69 -9.00 14.29 -10.51
N ILE A 70 -10.26 14.45 -10.08
CA ILE A 70 -10.90 13.54 -9.13
C ILE A 70 -11.06 12.15 -9.77
N ALA A 71 -11.50 12.09 -11.03
CA ALA A 71 -11.64 10.84 -11.77
C ALA A 71 -10.30 10.13 -12.00
N GLU A 72 -9.25 10.88 -12.39
CA GLU A 72 -7.89 10.36 -12.51
C GLU A 72 -7.35 9.83 -11.18
N ALA A 73 -7.54 10.59 -10.09
CA ALA A 73 -7.12 10.15 -8.76
C ALA A 73 -7.88 8.90 -8.29
N ALA A 74 -9.17 8.78 -8.59
CA ALA A 74 -9.96 7.59 -8.32
C ALA A 74 -9.48 6.37 -9.14
N ALA A 75 -9.23 6.54 -10.44
CA ALA A 75 -8.73 5.46 -11.29
C ALA A 75 -7.32 4.99 -10.86
N LEU A 76 -6.43 5.92 -10.53
CA LEU A 76 -5.11 5.59 -9.99
C LEU A 76 -5.20 4.86 -8.65
N ARG A 77 -6.18 5.26 -7.81
CA ARG A 77 -6.47 4.55 -6.57
C ARG A 77 -7.00 3.15 -6.84
N ASP A 78 -7.91 2.95 -7.77
CA ASP A 78 -8.44 1.63 -8.13
C ASP A 78 -7.34 0.70 -8.68
N ILE A 79 -6.41 1.24 -9.47
CA ILE A 79 -5.23 0.48 -9.93
C ILE A 79 -4.33 0.12 -8.74
N ALA A 80 -4.06 1.07 -7.83
CA ALA A 80 -3.24 0.84 -6.64
C ALA A 80 -3.94 -0.05 -5.59
N ASP A 81 -5.27 -0.10 -5.62
CA ASP A 81 -6.14 -0.96 -4.81
C ASP A 81 -6.46 -2.28 -5.54
N GLY A 82 -5.91 -2.48 -6.75
CA GLY A 82 -6.00 -3.71 -7.54
C GLY A 82 -4.96 -4.75 -7.15
N TRP A 83 -5.19 -5.99 -7.58
CA TRP A 83 -4.21 -7.07 -7.47
C TRP A 83 -3.11 -6.93 -8.52
N GLY A 84 -1.87 -7.22 -8.12
CA GLY A 84 -0.74 -7.34 -9.04
C GLY A 84 -0.28 -8.80 -9.18
N VAL A 85 0.71 -9.03 -10.04
CA VAL A 85 1.38 -10.33 -10.19
C VAL A 85 2.89 -10.11 -10.21
N LEU A 86 3.64 -10.89 -9.42
CA LEU A 86 5.10 -10.98 -9.52
C LEU A 86 5.47 -12.21 -10.34
N HIS A 87 6.14 -11.97 -11.46
CA HIS A 87 6.77 -13.01 -12.28
C HIS A 87 8.16 -13.31 -11.74
N LEU A 88 8.31 -14.41 -11.01
CA LEU A 88 9.58 -14.76 -10.36
C LEU A 88 10.40 -15.69 -11.25
N THR A 89 11.45 -15.16 -11.86
CA THR A 89 12.42 -15.90 -12.69
C THR A 89 13.67 -16.24 -11.88
N GLY A 90 13.76 -17.47 -11.36
CA GLY A 90 14.97 -17.96 -10.68
C GLY A 90 15.30 -17.29 -9.34
N SER A 91 16.50 -17.55 -8.81
CA SER A 91 17.03 -16.94 -7.58
C SER A 91 18.48 -16.55 -7.80
N THR A 92 18.79 -15.25 -7.75
CA THR A 92 20.19 -14.82 -7.58
C THR A 92 20.54 -14.92 -6.10
N VAL A 93 21.45 -15.83 -5.74
CA VAL A 93 22.06 -15.84 -4.40
C VAL A 93 23.35 -15.04 -4.44
N ALA A 94 23.51 -14.08 -3.52
CA ALA A 94 24.81 -13.45 -3.30
C ALA A 94 25.69 -14.48 -2.58
N VAL A 95 26.62 -15.11 -3.31
CA VAL A 95 27.61 -16.01 -2.71
C VAL A 95 28.71 -15.12 -2.11
N GLY A 96 28.93 -15.25 -0.80
CA GLY A 96 30.07 -14.62 -0.15
C GLY A 96 31.38 -15.14 -0.74
N ARG A 97 32.38 -14.26 -0.85
CA ARG A 97 33.74 -14.55 -1.33
C ARG A 97 34.49 -15.49 -0.38
N ASP A 98 34.08 -16.75 -0.28
CA ASP A 98 34.84 -17.71 0.51
C ASP A 98 34.94 -19.11 -0.10
N TRP A 99 34.33 -19.36 -1.27
CA TRP A 99 34.51 -20.61 -2.02
C TRP A 99 34.38 -20.36 -3.53
N GLY A 100 35.52 -20.33 -4.24
CA GLY A 100 35.59 -20.37 -5.70
C GLY A 100 36.56 -19.34 -6.31
N ASP A 101 37.53 -19.83 -7.08
CA ASP A 101 38.57 -19.04 -7.77
C ASP A 101 38.03 -18.39 -9.05
N GLY A 102 36.98 -17.58 -8.92
CA GLY A 102 36.35 -16.85 -10.03
C GLY A 102 36.04 -15.42 -9.64
N SER A 103 36.46 -14.46 -10.46
CA SER A 103 36.27 -13.02 -10.23
C SER A 103 34.85 -12.51 -10.51
N ASP A 104 33.84 -13.38 -10.50
CA ASP A 104 32.45 -13.04 -10.77
C ASP A 104 31.59 -13.23 -9.51
N THR A 105 31.10 -12.12 -8.95
CA THR A 105 30.42 -12.06 -7.64
C THR A 105 28.93 -12.44 -7.70
N ALA A 106 28.47 -13.01 -8.81
CA ALA A 106 27.10 -13.51 -8.96
C ALA A 106 27.09 -14.85 -9.71
N GLU A 107 27.08 -15.96 -8.97
CA GLU A 107 26.81 -17.26 -9.57
C GLU A 107 25.30 -17.38 -9.80
N GLU A 108 24.87 -17.41 -11.06
CA GLU A 108 23.49 -17.63 -11.46
C GLU A 108 23.14 -19.11 -11.23
N ARG A 109 22.89 -19.48 -9.97
CA ARG A 109 22.49 -20.84 -9.62
C ARG A 109 21.05 -21.07 -10.08
N GLY A 110 20.91 -21.87 -11.13
CA GLY A 110 19.64 -22.51 -11.46
C GLY A 110 19.06 -23.20 -10.21
N LEU A 111 17.74 -23.11 -10.02
CA LEU A 111 17.06 -23.82 -8.94
C LEU A 111 17.47 -25.31 -8.98
N LYS A 112 18.05 -25.81 -7.89
CA LYS A 112 18.44 -27.23 -7.77
C LYS A 112 17.26 -28.12 -8.19
N HIS A 113 17.52 -28.98 -9.18
CA HIS A 113 16.62 -29.98 -9.78
C HIS A 113 15.42 -29.48 -10.62
N ARG A 114 15.49 -28.32 -11.29
CA ARG A 114 14.50 -28.00 -12.36
C ARG A 114 15.12 -27.21 -13.51
N ALA A 115 14.50 -27.34 -14.69
CA ALA A 115 14.90 -26.64 -15.91
C ALA A 115 15.06 -25.13 -15.65
N LYS A 116 16.11 -24.54 -16.24
CA LYS A 116 16.64 -23.17 -16.05
C LYS A 116 15.63 -22.01 -16.21
N ALA A 117 14.35 -22.25 -16.48
CA ALA A 117 13.37 -21.25 -16.92
C ALA A 117 11.98 -21.34 -16.25
N ALA A 118 11.84 -21.97 -15.08
CA ALA A 118 10.55 -22.00 -14.39
C ALA A 118 10.24 -20.61 -13.77
N THR A 119 9.55 -19.77 -14.54
CA THR A 119 8.86 -18.58 -14.03
C THR A 119 7.67 -19.03 -13.20
N ARG A 120 7.45 -18.43 -12.04
CA ARG A 120 6.21 -18.62 -11.28
C ARG A 120 5.53 -17.28 -11.03
N ASP A 121 4.23 -17.29 -11.24
CA ASP A 121 3.38 -16.13 -11.01
C ASP A 121 2.87 -16.19 -9.58
N VAL A 122 3.10 -15.11 -8.83
CA VAL A 122 2.66 -14.99 -7.45
C VAL A 122 1.75 -13.77 -7.35
N PRO A 123 0.50 -13.94 -6.88
CA PRO A 123 -0.41 -12.82 -6.76
C PRO A 123 0.07 -11.87 -5.66
N VAL A 124 -0.06 -10.58 -5.95
CA VAL A 124 0.33 -9.48 -5.07
C VAL A 124 -0.95 -8.82 -4.58
N PRO A 125 -1.29 -8.94 -3.29
CA PRO A 125 -2.48 -8.28 -2.78
C PRO A 125 -2.32 -6.76 -2.82
N PRO A 126 -3.41 -5.99 -2.90
CA PRO A 126 -3.35 -4.53 -3.07
C PRO A 126 -2.46 -3.78 -2.07
N PRO A 127 -2.42 -4.13 -0.77
CA PRO A 127 -1.50 -3.49 0.17
C PRO A 127 -0.03 -3.65 -0.22
N LEU A 128 0.35 -4.79 -0.80
CA LEU A 128 1.72 -5.04 -1.26
C LEU A 128 2.00 -4.34 -2.60
N VAL A 129 1.00 -4.21 -3.49
CA VAL A 129 1.12 -3.39 -4.71
C VAL A 129 1.48 -1.95 -4.36
N ARG A 130 0.77 -1.35 -3.39
CA ARG A 130 1.07 0.02 -2.92
C ARG A 130 2.47 0.17 -2.36
N LEU A 131 2.93 -0.80 -1.57
CA LEU A 131 4.29 -0.77 -1.01
C LEU A 131 5.36 -0.88 -2.10
N LEU A 132 5.14 -1.73 -3.11
CA LEU A 132 6.07 -1.89 -4.22
C LEU A 132 6.08 -0.66 -5.15
N ASP A 133 4.91 -0.10 -5.46
CA ASP A 133 4.79 1.12 -6.26
C ASP A 133 5.47 2.32 -5.58
N HIS A 134 5.22 2.51 -4.28
CA HIS A 134 5.93 3.51 -3.48
C HIS A 134 7.44 3.29 -3.50
N HIS A 135 7.89 2.05 -3.30
CA HIS A 135 9.32 1.70 -3.35
C HIS A 135 9.92 2.01 -4.72
N VAL A 136 9.27 1.67 -5.83
CA VAL A 136 9.80 1.94 -7.19
C VAL A 136 9.89 3.44 -7.48
N LYS A 137 8.91 4.23 -7.02
CA LYS A 137 8.90 5.69 -7.19
C LYS A 137 10.01 6.38 -6.39
N GLU A 138 10.19 5.98 -5.13
CA GLU A 138 11.21 6.54 -4.24
C GLU A 138 12.62 5.99 -4.56
N TYR A 139 12.69 4.72 -4.94
CA TYR A 139 13.90 3.96 -5.17
C TYR A 139 13.85 3.29 -6.56
N PRO A 140 14.18 4.02 -7.64
CA PRO A 140 14.19 3.47 -8.99
C PRO A 140 15.05 2.20 -9.10
N PRO A 141 14.68 1.21 -9.93
CA PRO A 141 15.44 -0.02 -10.08
C PRO A 141 16.93 0.21 -10.35
N GLY A 142 17.78 -0.71 -9.89
CA GLY A 142 19.20 -0.68 -10.20
C GLY A 142 19.47 -0.81 -11.70
N SER A 143 20.70 -0.55 -12.14
CA SER A 143 21.10 -0.62 -13.55
C SER A 143 20.87 -1.99 -14.22
N ASN A 144 20.67 -3.05 -13.43
CA ASN A 144 20.33 -4.40 -13.88
C ASN A 144 18.84 -4.74 -13.73
N GLY A 145 17.97 -3.74 -13.53
CA GLY A 145 16.53 -3.90 -13.37
C GLY A 145 16.08 -4.48 -12.03
N LYS A 146 16.99 -4.77 -11.09
CA LYS A 146 16.63 -5.33 -9.77
C LYS A 146 16.03 -4.25 -8.87
N LEU A 147 14.92 -4.61 -8.20
CA LEU A 147 14.17 -3.70 -7.30
C LEU A 147 14.91 -3.40 -5.98
N PHE A 148 15.55 -4.41 -5.40
CA PHE A 148 16.19 -4.31 -4.09
C PHE A 148 17.70 -4.43 -4.23
N VAL A 149 18.36 -3.28 -4.34
CA VAL A 149 19.80 -3.15 -4.59
C VAL A 149 20.47 -2.25 -3.56
N THR A 150 21.77 -2.46 -3.32
CA THR A 150 22.57 -1.50 -2.57
C THR A 150 22.75 -0.23 -3.39
N ARG A 151 22.64 0.92 -2.73
CA ARG A 151 22.91 2.24 -3.32
C ARG A 151 24.23 2.83 -2.84
N ARG A 152 25.15 1.98 -2.34
CA ARG A 152 26.50 2.39 -1.92
C ARG A 152 27.52 1.85 -2.92
N GLY A 153 28.23 2.76 -3.57
CA GLY A 153 29.38 2.47 -4.41
C GLY A 153 30.69 2.39 -3.62
N PRO A 154 31.82 2.24 -4.33
CA PRO A 154 33.16 2.28 -3.73
C PRO A 154 33.35 3.51 -2.83
N GLY A 155 34.01 3.32 -1.68
CA GLY A 155 34.23 4.39 -0.69
C GLY A 155 32.96 4.87 0.04
N GLY A 156 31.83 4.17 -0.08
CA GLY A 156 30.58 4.51 0.61
C GLY A 156 29.77 5.61 -0.08
N ARG A 157 30.19 6.08 -1.26
CA ARG A 157 29.45 7.09 -2.04
C ARG A 157 28.06 6.57 -2.41
N TYR A 158 27.04 7.43 -2.28
CA TYR A 158 25.70 7.09 -2.75
C TYR A 158 25.66 7.00 -4.28
N VAL A 159 25.16 5.88 -4.80
CA VAL A 159 24.96 5.61 -6.21
C VAL A 159 23.51 5.13 -6.38
N PRO A 160 22.60 5.98 -6.89
CA PRO A 160 21.17 5.66 -6.95
C PRO A 160 20.83 4.39 -7.73
N THR A 161 21.62 4.07 -8.76
CA THR A 161 21.37 2.99 -9.71
C THR A 161 22.34 1.82 -9.58
N ALA A 162 23.10 1.73 -8.49
CA ALA A 162 23.98 0.59 -8.29
C ALA A 162 23.17 -0.72 -8.32
N GLY A 163 23.57 -1.69 -9.13
CA GLY A 163 22.80 -2.91 -9.40
C GLY A 163 23.06 -4.07 -8.44
N GLN A 164 23.97 -3.91 -7.47
CA GLN A 164 24.37 -5.02 -6.60
C GLN A 164 23.22 -5.38 -5.64
N PRO A 165 22.87 -6.67 -5.46
CA PRO A 165 21.83 -7.07 -4.50
C PRO A 165 22.16 -6.62 -3.08
N ILE A 166 21.11 -6.42 -2.27
CA ILE A 166 21.29 -6.09 -0.84
C ILE A 166 22.03 -7.24 -0.14
N PRO A 167 23.16 -6.98 0.55
CA PRO A 167 23.90 -8.01 1.26
C PRO A 167 23.12 -8.59 2.45
N ASN A 168 23.42 -9.85 2.83
CA ASN A 168 22.65 -10.55 3.86
C ASN A 168 22.62 -9.85 5.23
N ASN A 169 23.76 -9.27 5.63
CA ASN A 169 23.86 -8.51 6.87
C ASN A 169 22.94 -7.28 6.90
N THR A 170 22.68 -6.68 5.74
CA THR A 170 21.96 -5.41 5.59
C THR A 170 20.46 -5.65 5.74
N TYR A 171 19.90 -6.63 5.04
CA TYR A 171 18.50 -6.99 5.28
C TYR A 171 18.31 -7.59 6.69
N GLY A 172 19.30 -8.32 7.22
CA GLY A 172 19.23 -8.88 8.57
C GLY A 172 19.16 -7.81 9.65
N LYS A 173 19.91 -6.70 9.49
CA LYS A 173 19.79 -5.53 10.36
C LYS A 173 18.42 -4.85 10.22
N ALA A 174 18.00 -4.57 8.98
CA ALA A 174 16.70 -3.95 8.72
C ALA A 174 15.55 -4.75 9.35
N TRP A 175 15.61 -6.08 9.28
CA TRP A 175 14.64 -6.97 9.93
C TRP A 175 14.63 -6.84 11.45
N ARG A 176 15.79 -6.83 12.10
CA ARG A 176 15.88 -6.64 13.56
C ARG A 176 15.31 -5.30 14.00
N ASP A 177 15.62 -4.25 13.25
CA ASP A 177 15.13 -2.90 13.53
C ASP A 177 13.61 -2.82 13.37
N ALA A 178 13.05 -3.46 12.32
CA ALA A 178 11.61 -3.54 12.11
C ALA A 178 10.90 -4.29 13.24
N ARG A 179 11.44 -5.44 13.67
CA ARG A 179 10.87 -6.20 14.82
C ARG A 179 10.84 -5.36 16.09
N ALA A 180 11.93 -4.63 16.39
CA ALA A 180 12.01 -3.79 17.58
C ALA A 180 11.00 -2.63 17.60
N LYS A 181 10.59 -2.14 16.41
CA LYS A 181 9.59 -1.07 16.28
C LYS A 181 8.15 -1.56 16.41
N VAL A 182 7.87 -2.80 16.02
CA VAL A 182 6.50 -3.31 15.88
C VAL A 182 6.10 -4.28 17.00
N LEU A 183 7.04 -5.07 17.52
CA LEU A 183 6.74 -6.10 18.51
C LEU A 183 6.86 -5.58 19.95
N THR A 184 6.00 -6.08 20.83
CA THR A 184 6.14 -5.83 22.27
C THR A 184 7.41 -6.49 22.83
N PRO A 185 7.94 -6.05 23.98
CA PRO A 185 9.13 -6.66 24.59
C PRO A 185 8.98 -8.16 24.88
N ALA A 186 7.76 -8.64 25.15
CA ALA A 186 7.49 -10.07 25.30
C ALA A 186 7.55 -10.81 23.97
N GLN A 187 6.91 -10.28 22.92
CA GLN A 187 6.93 -10.85 21.58
C GLN A 187 8.35 -10.86 20.98
N GLN A 188 9.12 -9.80 21.20
CA GLN A 188 10.49 -9.67 20.71
C GLN A 188 11.41 -10.79 21.21
N ARG A 189 11.22 -11.20 22.48
CA ARG A 189 11.96 -12.30 23.13
C ARG A 189 11.49 -13.69 22.70
N SER A 190 10.29 -13.78 22.12
CA SER A 190 9.74 -15.05 21.64
C SER A 190 10.34 -15.47 20.27
N PRO A 191 10.11 -16.71 19.83
CA PRO A 191 10.47 -17.17 18.49
C PRO A 191 9.71 -16.45 17.34
N LEU A 192 8.72 -15.60 17.65
CA LEU A 192 7.91 -14.91 16.66
C LEU A 192 8.77 -14.09 15.69
N ALA A 193 8.63 -14.39 14.40
CA ALA A 193 9.27 -13.65 13.32
C ALA A 193 10.81 -13.53 13.49
N ARG A 194 11.46 -14.52 14.11
CA ARG A 194 12.89 -14.46 14.48
C ARG A 194 13.78 -14.27 13.25
N ARG A 195 13.43 -14.88 12.12
CA ARG A 195 14.15 -14.77 10.85
C ARG A 195 13.24 -14.22 9.76
N PRO A 196 13.77 -13.50 8.75
CA PRO A 196 12.99 -13.13 7.58
C PRO A 196 12.32 -14.32 6.89
N TYR A 197 12.98 -15.49 6.90
CA TYR A 197 12.42 -16.73 6.34
C TYR A 197 11.11 -17.16 7.00
N ASP A 198 10.86 -16.78 8.26
CA ASP A 198 9.62 -17.12 8.96
C ASP A 198 8.40 -16.41 8.33
N LEU A 199 8.58 -15.30 7.58
CA LEU A 199 7.52 -14.66 6.80
C LEU A 199 6.98 -15.57 5.69
N ARG A 200 7.82 -16.43 5.12
CA ARG A 200 7.39 -17.41 4.12
C ARG A 200 6.43 -18.42 4.74
N HIS A 201 6.72 -18.85 5.97
CA HIS A 201 5.81 -19.71 6.73
C HIS A 201 4.50 -19.01 7.04
N ALA A 202 4.55 -17.75 7.48
CA ALA A 202 3.36 -16.96 7.76
C ALA A 202 2.46 -16.79 6.53
N ALA A 203 3.03 -16.45 5.37
CA ALA A 203 2.27 -16.29 4.13
C ALA A 203 1.58 -17.59 3.68
N VAL A 204 2.30 -18.72 3.69
CA VAL A 204 1.74 -20.02 3.29
C VAL A 204 0.62 -20.46 4.24
N SER A 205 0.84 -20.36 5.55
CA SER A 205 -0.20 -20.68 6.53
C SER A 205 -1.42 -19.77 6.39
N LEU A 206 -1.22 -18.48 6.11
CA LEU A 206 -2.32 -17.54 5.88
C LEU A 206 -3.16 -17.95 4.67
N TRP A 207 -2.54 -18.25 3.52
CA TRP A 207 -3.27 -18.64 2.31
C TRP A 207 -4.08 -19.93 2.51
N LEU A 208 -3.48 -20.94 3.17
CA LEU A 208 -4.19 -22.18 3.50
C LEU A 208 -5.37 -21.92 4.43
N ASN A 209 -5.18 -21.08 5.45
CA ASN A 209 -6.24 -20.76 6.41
C ASN A 209 -7.34 -19.86 5.81
N ALA A 210 -7.02 -19.10 4.76
CA ALA A 210 -7.99 -18.35 3.98
C ALA A 210 -8.78 -19.25 3.00
N GLY A 211 -8.50 -20.56 2.99
CA GLY A 211 -9.22 -21.53 2.17
C GLY A 211 -8.71 -21.66 0.74
N VAL A 212 -7.56 -21.06 0.40
CA VAL A 212 -6.92 -21.22 -0.92
C VAL A 212 -6.54 -22.69 -1.12
N PRO A 213 -6.83 -23.28 -2.30
CA PRO A 213 -6.47 -24.66 -2.59
C PRO A 213 -4.98 -24.94 -2.38
N ALA A 214 -4.65 -26.06 -1.73
CA ALA A 214 -3.28 -26.43 -1.38
C ALA A 214 -2.36 -26.54 -2.62
N THR A 215 -2.90 -26.99 -3.76
CA THR A 215 -2.18 -27.04 -5.04
C THR A 215 -1.75 -25.65 -5.50
N GLN A 216 -2.67 -24.67 -5.45
CA GLN A 216 -2.40 -23.29 -5.80
C GLN A 216 -1.38 -22.64 -4.85
N VAL A 217 -1.52 -22.90 -3.55
CA VAL A 217 -0.55 -22.45 -2.53
C VAL A 217 0.84 -23.04 -2.80
N ALA A 218 0.94 -24.33 -3.14
CA ALA A 218 2.22 -24.96 -3.44
C ALA A 218 2.90 -24.31 -4.66
N GLU A 219 2.12 -24.01 -5.70
CA GLU A 219 2.60 -23.31 -6.90
C GLU A 219 3.13 -21.91 -6.55
N TRP A 220 2.31 -21.07 -5.91
CA TRP A 220 2.71 -19.72 -5.50
C TRP A 220 3.85 -19.71 -4.49
N ALA A 221 3.95 -20.72 -3.64
CA ALA A 221 5.06 -20.89 -2.73
C ALA A 221 6.30 -21.44 -3.43
N GLY A 222 6.18 -22.13 -4.58
CA GLY A 222 7.28 -22.86 -5.19
C GLY A 222 7.70 -24.09 -4.37
N HIS A 223 6.75 -24.71 -3.68
CA HIS A 223 6.92 -25.97 -2.95
C HIS A 223 6.45 -27.15 -3.80
N SER A 224 6.98 -28.35 -3.55
CA SER A 224 6.28 -29.56 -4.00
C SER A 224 5.09 -29.81 -3.07
N MET A 225 4.03 -30.43 -3.59
CA MET A 225 2.85 -30.78 -2.78
C MET A 225 3.24 -31.62 -1.56
N HIS A 226 4.17 -32.57 -1.72
CA HIS A 226 4.69 -33.37 -0.62
C HIS A 226 5.33 -32.53 0.50
N VAL A 227 6.13 -31.51 0.15
CA VAL A 227 6.72 -30.59 1.13
C VAL A 227 5.65 -29.76 1.82
N LEU A 228 4.66 -29.28 1.07
CA LEU A 228 3.55 -28.50 1.63
C LEU A 228 2.77 -29.34 2.66
N MET A 229 2.37 -30.57 2.30
CA MET A 229 1.61 -31.46 3.18
C MET A 229 2.42 -31.85 4.42
N ARG A 230 3.73 -32.10 4.28
CA ARG A 230 4.59 -32.42 5.43
C ARG A 230 4.68 -31.28 6.44
N VAL A 231 4.75 -30.03 5.98
CA VAL A 231 5.00 -28.86 6.83
C VAL A 231 3.71 -28.23 7.35
N TYR A 232 2.64 -28.22 6.54
CA TYR A 232 1.42 -27.44 6.81
C TYR A 232 0.15 -28.27 6.94
N ALA A 233 0.25 -29.61 7.02
CA ALA A 233 -0.91 -30.49 7.25
C ALA A 233 -1.84 -29.97 8.35
N LYS A 234 -1.29 -29.48 9.47
CA LYS A 234 -2.07 -28.95 10.60
C LYS A 234 -2.96 -27.76 10.23
N CYS A 235 -2.56 -26.91 9.27
CA CYS A 235 -3.38 -25.80 8.79
C CYS A 235 -4.57 -26.29 7.95
N ILE A 236 -4.46 -27.46 7.33
CA ILE A 236 -5.51 -28.06 6.49
C ILE A 236 -6.54 -28.80 7.36
N TYR A 237 -6.09 -29.53 8.38
CA TYR A 237 -6.96 -30.31 9.26
C TYR A 237 -7.94 -29.48 10.11
N GLY A 238 -7.64 -28.20 10.37
CA GLY A 238 -8.49 -27.31 11.17
C GLY A 238 -9.60 -26.57 10.40
N GLN A 239 -9.81 -26.87 9.11
CA GLN A 239 -10.65 -26.07 8.22
C GLN A 239 -12.08 -26.60 8.02
N GLU A 240 -12.52 -27.59 8.80
CA GLU A 240 -13.81 -28.25 8.57
C GLU A 240 -15.00 -27.30 8.65
N GLU A 241 -15.07 -26.46 9.68
CA GLU A 241 -16.16 -25.49 9.84
C GLU A 241 -16.15 -24.42 8.73
N ALA A 242 -14.96 -23.93 8.36
CA ALA A 242 -14.79 -22.99 7.25
C ALA A 242 -15.13 -23.63 5.89
N ALA A 243 -14.87 -24.93 5.71
CA ALA A 243 -15.27 -25.67 4.53
C ALA A 243 -16.80 -25.84 4.47
N ARG A 244 -17.44 -26.19 5.58
CA ARG A 244 -18.92 -26.29 5.67
C ARG A 244 -19.59 -24.95 5.34
N LYS A 245 -19.11 -23.83 5.91
CA LYS A 245 -19.63 -22.49 5.59
C LYS A 245 -19.49 -22.12 4.10
N ARG A 246 -18.37 -22.49 3.47
CA ARG A 246 -18.18 -22.28 2.03
C ARG A 246 -19.15 -23.11 1.18
N ILE A 247 -19.42 -24.35 1.56
CA ILE A 247 -20.41 -25.21 0.90
C ILE A 247 -21.81 -24.61 1.07
N GLU A 248 -22.17 -24.19 2.29
CA GLU A 248 -23.46 -23.54 2.55
C GLU A 248 -23.65 -22.27 1.72
N ALA A 249 -22.64 -21.40 1.63
CA ALA A 249 -22.68 -20.20 0.81
C ALA A 249 -22.84 -20.54 -0.69
N ALA A 250 -22.11 -21.55 -1.18
CA ALA A 250 -22.22 -22.01 -2.57
C ALA A 250 -23.62 -22.56 -2.88
N LEU A 251 -24.23 -23.30 -1.95
CA LEU A 251 -25.58 -23.83 -2.09
C LEU A 251 -26.67 -22.73 -2.02
N ARG A 252 -26.40 -21.61 -1.36
CA ARG A 252 -27.30 -20.44 -1.29
C ARG A 252 -27.20 -19.53 -2.52
N GLY A 253 -26.17 -19.69 -3.36
CA GLY A 253 -25.92 -18.84 -4.53
C GLY A 253 -25.17 -17.54 -4.21
N ASP A 254 -24.56 -17.43 -3.03
CA ASP A 254 -23.88 -16.21 -2.55
C ASP A 254 -22.41 -16.09 -3.01
N TYR A 255 -22.02 -16.81 -4.07
CA TYR A 255 -20.67 -16.74 -4.62
C TYR A 255 -20.59 -15.62 -5.67
N VAL A 256 -19.83 -14.55 -5.37
CA VAL A 256 -19.37 -13.55 -6.34
C VAL A 256 -17.91 -13.84 -6.69
#